data_AF-A0A373M0J8-F1
#
_entry.id   AF-A0A373M0J8-F1
#
_cell.length_a   1.000
_cell.length_b   1.000
_cell.length_c   1.000
_cell.angle_alpha   90.00
_cell.angle_beta   90.00
_cell.angle_gamma   90.00
#
_symmetry.space_group_name_H-M   'P 1'
#
loop_
_entity.id
_entity.type
_entity.pdbx_description
1 polymer ?
#
loop_
_entity_poly.entity_id
_entity_poly.type
_entity_poly.pdbx_seq_one_letter_code
_entity_poly.pdbx_strand_id
1 'polypeptide(L)'
;MGEILINQLFAGAYLQEGTNIGHEVINLFRDDNDENYLYITPMGNVKGHNVDKVLFVQNIAGRETMEVVMKAEGLSNTSADDVQKIFYAGVNITDIFNKNLYHGEAETSKTNSMATYCAKDVRFPKKGKRIIITVDSSYEVEDEKNTVVIRLDFNKKKIVGQSMRTYLSEELYPSIHAKVEELLANTSLWEESNNTQKMISDGSYTRTNISFLEIIRKENDELIMSNLLAYYFNYRHDMFVKFAEDVLGVHGFENSFEIIRESVKNIDLWIRDERHVLVIENKIKSGFNGKTDDGKNQLNKYYEYTERYIKENGINEAHYFVFVPNYNDLSIDDLMIKEKYKIIYYSEIYDFFRENAAEYLNDKYFSDFLCGLRNQTMTYSELRFSIMRSRFLEKINQR
;
A
#
# COMPACT_ATOMS: atom_id res chain seq x y z
N MET A 1 -28.78 19.93 10.62
CA MET A 1 -27.40 19.71 10.17
C MET A 1 -27.32 18.29 9.65
N GLY A 2 -26.70 18.06 8.50
CA GLY A 2 -26.40 16.70 8.09
C GLY A 2 -25.18 16.13 8.79
N GLU A 3 -24.92 14.88 8.49
CA GLU A 3 -23.89 14.05 9.09
C GLU A 3 -22.58 14.17 8.31
N ILE A 4 -21.46 14.00 8.99
CA ILE A 4 -20.17 13.72 8.36
C ILE A 4 -20.02 12.21 8.27
N LEU A 5 -19.77 11.71 7.06
CA LEU A 5 -19.51 10.30 6.81
C LEU A 5 -18.01 10.03 6.73
N ILE A 6 -17.46 9.25 7.66
CA ILE A 6 -16.14 8.65 7.48
C ILE A 6 -16.31 7.37 6.66
N ASN A 7 -15.73 7.30 5.47
CA ASN A 7 -15.79 6.13 4.58
C ASN A 7 -14.39 5.57 4.33
N GLN A 8 -14.17 4.31 4.69
CA GLN A 8 -12.89 3.65 4.45
C GLN A 8 -12.78 3.19 2.98
N LEU A 9 -11.72 3.64 2.32
CA LEU A 9 -11.27 3.17 1.01
C LEU A 9 -10.36 1.95 1.13
N PHE A 10 -10.18 1.28 0.00
CA PHE A 10 -9.26 0.18 -0.18
C PHE A 10 -9.58 -1.01 0.73
N ALA A 11 -10.86 -1.17 1.02
CA ALA A 11 -11.38 -2.07 2.02
C ALA A 11 -11.98 -3.33 1.37
N GLY A 12 -11.25 -4.45 1.43
CA GLY A 12 -11.78 -5.75 1.01
C GLY A 12 -10.80 -6.60 0.19
N ALA A 13 -11.13 -7.88 0.04
CA ALA A 13 -10.35 -8.84 -0.75
C ALA A 13 -10.66 -8.78 -2.25
N TYR A 14 -11.50 -7.85 -2.71
CA TYR A 14 -11.90 -7.78 -4.13
C TYR A 14 -10.70 -7.46 -5.06
N LEU A 15 -9.65 -6.79 -4.57
CA LEU A 15 -8.39 -6.65 -5.31
C LEU A 15 -7.60 -7.97 -5.42
N GLN A 16 -7.89 -8.95 -4.57
CA GLN A 16 -7.25 -10.27 -4.54
C GLN A 16 -7.93 -11.27 -5.49
N GLU A 17 -9.14 -10.96 -5.97
CA GLU A 17 -9.93 -11.79 -6.88
C GLU A 17 -9.84 -11.29 -8.34
N GLY A 18 -8.98 -11.92 -9.14
CA GLY A 18 -8.99 -11.77 -10.60
C GLY A 18 -8.75 -10.34 -11.10
N THR A 19 -9.47 -9.97 -12.16
CA THR A 19 -9.45 -8.64 -12.79
C THR A 19 -10.47 -7.67 -12.19
N ASN A 20 -11.05 -7.99 -11.03
CA ASN A 20 -12.09 -7.16 -10.44
C ASN A 20 -11.56 -5.78 -10.07
N ILE A 21 -12.44 -4.80 -10.19
CA ILE A 21 -12.24 -3.44 -9.74
C ILE A 21 -13.23 -3.11 -8.64
N GLY A 22 -12.75 -2.48 -7.57
CA GLY A 22 -13.63 -1.95 -6.54
C GLY A 22 -14.38 -0.74 -7.08
N HIS A 23 -15.68 -0.68 -6.82
CA HIS A 23 -16.51 0.46 -7.22
C HIS A 23 -15.98 1.80 -6.66
N GLU A 24 -15.30 1.76 -5.52
CA GLU A 24 -14.67 2.93 -4.90
C GLU A 24 -13.56 3.59 -5.74
N VAL A 25 -13.14 2.99 -6.85
CA VAL A 25 -12.21 3.60 -7.80
C VAL A 25 -12.73 4.92 -8.36
N ILE A 26 -14.05 5.05 -8.54
CA ILE A 26 -14.66 6.27 -9.09
C ILE A 26 -14.47 7.49 -8.18
N ASN A 27 -14.30 7.26 -6.86
CA ASN A 27 -14.09 8.33 -5.89
C ASN A 27 -12.86 9.20 -6.23
N LEU A 28 -11.91 8.65 -6.99
CA LEU A 28 -10.59 9.23 -7.20
C LEU A 28 -10.47 9.93 -8.56
N PHE A 29 -11.52 9.87 -9.39
CA PHE A 29 -11.53 10.40 -10.74
C PHE A 29 -12.74 11.29 -10.98
N ARG A 30 -12.61 12.20 -11.93
CA ARG A 30 -13.74 12.90 -12.55
C ARG A 30 -14.13 12.23 -13.86
N ASP A 31 -15.41 12.28 -14.17
CA ASP A 31 -16.00 11.68 -15.36
C ASP A 31 -15.71 12.52 -16.62
N ASP A 32 -16.26 12.10 -17.76
CA ASP A 32 -16.09 12.79 -19.04
C ASP A 32 -16.72 14.19 -19.09
N ASN A 33 -17.66 14.50 -18.18
CA ASN A 33 -18.28 15.81 -18.02
C ASN A 33 -17.61 16.66 -16.94
N ASP A 34 -16.47 16.20 -16.41
CA ASP A 34 -15.71 16.84 -15.33
C ASP A 34 -16.43 16.86 -13.97
N GLU A 35 -17.40 15.96 -13.77
CA GLU A 35 -18.12 15.76 -12.51
C GLU A 35 -17.45 14.69 -11.63
N ASN A 36 -17.58 14.82 -10.31
CA ASN A 36 -17.04 13.84 -9.36
C ASN A 36 -18.14 12.99 -8.74
N TYR A 37 -18.15 11.72 -9.10
CA TYR A 37 -19.06 10.74 -8.51
C TYR A 37 -18.39 9.98 -7.38
N LEU A 38 -19.16 9.73 -6.32
CA LEU A 38 -18.71 9.01 -5.14
C LEU A 38 -19.45 7.69 -5.00
N TYR A 39 -18.72 6.61 -4.76
CA TYR A 39 -19.23 5.35 -4.26
C TYR A 39 -18.95 5.23 -2.75
N ILE A 40 -20.02 5.07 -1.97
CA ILE A 40 -19.92 4.84 -0.53
C ILE A 40 -19.95 3.34 -0.23
N THR A 41 -18.88 2.85 0.40
CA THR A 41 -18.76 1.43 0.75
C THR A 41 -19.82 0.99 1.77
N PRO A 42 -20.16 -0.31 1.83
CA PRO A 42 -19.70 -1.38 0.95
C PRO A 42 -20.68 -1.66 -0.21
N MET A 43 -21.78 -0.92 -0.34
CA MET A 43 -22.89 -1.22 -1.26
C MET A 43 -23.40 0.00 -2.03
N GLY A 44 -22.66 1.10 -2.04
CA GLY A 44 -23.05 2.32 -2.75
C GLY A 44 -24.33 2.97 -2.22
N ASN A 45 -24.71 2.72 -0.96
CA ASN A 45 -25.99 3.18 -0.41
C ASN A 45 -25.91 3.62 1.05
N VAL A 46 -26.54 4.75 1.36
CA VAL A 46 -26.57 5.47 2.64
C VAL A 46 -27.99 5.65 3.20
N LYS A 47 -28.92 4.73 2.90
CA LYS A 47 -30.34 4.84 3.30
C LYS A 47 -30.54 5.32 4.74
N GLY A 48 -31.39 6.34 4.91
CA GLY A 48 -31.78 6.87 6.21
C GLY A 48 -30.80 7.90 6.80
N HIS A 49 -29.72 8.21 6.10
CA HIS A 49 -28.73 9.20 6.53
C HIS A 49 -28.80 10.45 5.65
N ASN A 50 -28.68 11.61 6.29
CA ASN A 50 -28.57 12.89 5.60
C ASN A 50 -27.12 13.35 5.69
N VAL A 51 -26.29 12.92 4.73
CA VAL A 51 -24.84 13.19 4.73
C VAL A 51 -24.56 14.48 3.99
N ASP A 52 -23.84 15.39 4.62
CA ASP A 52 -23.44 16.67 4.03
C ASP A 52 -21.99 16.66 3.50
N LYS A 53 -21.13 15.87 4.16
CA LYS A 53 -19.69 15.76 3.87
C LYS A 53 -19.21 14.33 3.98
N VAL A 54 -18.25 13.94 3.14
CA VAL A 54 -17.58 12.64 3.23
C VAL A 54 -16.10 12.85 3.49
N LEU A 55 -15.56 12.13 4.47
CA LEU A 55 -14.14 12.01 4.72
C LEU A 55 -13.69 10.60 4.35
N PHE A 56 -12.92 10.49 3.28
CA PHE A 56 -12.38 9.22 2.84
C PHE A 56 -11.09 8.91 3.57
N VAL A 57 -11.00 7.71 4.13
CA VAL A 57 -9.87 7.28 4.96
C VAL A 57 -9.36 5.93 4.51
N GLN A 58 -8.14 5.57 4.90
CA GLN A 58 -7.56 4.26 4.71
C GLN A 58 -7.00 3.71 6.01
N ASN A 59 -6.86 2.39 6.06
CA ASN A 59 -6.30 1.69 7.21
C ASN A 59 -4.78 1.84 7.27
N ILE A 60 -4.23 2.22 8.44
CA ILE A 60 -2.79 2.10 8.71
C ILE A 60 -2.55 1.03 9.78
N ALA A 61 -3.19 1.16 10.95
CA ALA A 61 -2.98 0.25 12.06
C ALA A 61 -4.32 -0.14 12.71
N GLY A 62 -4.68 -1.42 12.57
CA GLY A 62 -5.95 -1.95 13.08
C GLY A 62 -7.15 -1.14 12.58
N ARG A 63 -8.28 -1.16 13.28
CA ARG A 63 -9.41 -0.25 12.97
C ARG A 63 -9.39 1.03 13.81
N GLU A 64 -8.24 1.31 14.41
CA GLU A 64 -8.02 2.31 15.45
C GLU A 64 -7.34 3.55 14.88
N THR A 65 -6.43 3.38 13.93
CA THR A 65 -5.69 4.47 13.30
C THR A 65 -5.86 4.43 11.78
N MET A 66 -6.28 5.57 11.22
CA MET A 66 -6.62 5.76 9.83
C MET A 66 -5.94 7.00 9.27
N GLU A 67 -5.54 6.96 8.00
CA GLU A 67 -5.07 8.14 7.27
C GLU A 67 -6.16 8.66 6.35
N VAL A 68 -6.29 9.99 6.32
CA VAL A 68 -7.25 10.67 5.46
C VAL A 68 -6.69 10.75 4.05
N VAL A 69 -7.48 10.29 3.08
CA VAL A 69 -7.14 10.29 1.66
C VAL A 69 -7.66 11.54 0.96
N MET A 70 -8.93 11.89 1.20
CA MET A 70 -9.58 13.06 0.61
C MET A 70 -10.87 13.41 1.37
N LYS A 71 -11.37 14.63 1.16
CA LYS A 71 -12.72 15.03 1.57
C LYS A 71 -13.59 15.36 0.36
N ALA A 72 -14.90 15.23 0.51
CA ALA A 72 -15.89 15.63 -0.48
C ALA A 72 -17.05 16.40 0.15
N GLU A 73 -17.47 17.47 -0.52
CA GLU A 73 -18.48 18.42 -0.03
C GLU A 73 -19.46 18.81 -1.16
N GLY A 74 -20.62 19.36 -0.77
CA GLY A 74 -21.65 19.76 -1.72
C GLY A 74 -22.29 18.56 -2.43
N LEU A 75 -22.69 17.56 -1.65
CA LEU A 75 -23.17 16.28 -2.14
C LEU A 75 -24.60 16.38 -2.68
N SER A 76 -24.85 15.66 -3.76
CA SER A 76 -26.19 15.43 -4.33
C SER A 76 -26.37 13.95 -4.61
N ASN A 77 -27.54 13.40 -4.28
CA ASN A 77 -27.82 11.98 -4.51
C ASN A 77 -27.82 11.67 -6.01
N THR A 78 -27.20 10.56 -6.40
CA THR A 78 -27.21 10.10 -7.79
C THR A 78 -28.40 9.17 -8.03
N SER A 79 -29.25 9.50 -9.00
CA SER A 79 -30.36 8.62 -9.41
C SER A 79 -29.90 7.53 -10.37
N ALA A 80 -30.75 6.53 -10.64
CA ALA A 80 -30.44 5.50 -11.64
C ALA A 80 -30.23 6.10 -13.04
N ASP A 81 -30.97 7.15 -13.39
CA ASP A 81 -30.85 7.84 -14.67
C ASP A 81 -29.55 8.67 -14.75
N ASP A 82 -29.09 9.19 -13.62
CA ASP A 82 -27.80 9.88 -13.55
C ASP A 82 -26.65 8.91 -13.74
N VAL A 83 -26.70 7.72 -13.11
CA VAL A 83 -25.68 6.68 -13.29
C VAL A 83 -25.49 6.30 -14.76
N GLN A 84 -26.58 6.19 -15.52
CA GLN A 84 -26.51 5.88 -16.95
C GLN A 84 -25.81 6.96 -17.79
N LYS A 85 -25.61 8.17 -17.24
CA LYS A 85 -24.93 9.28 -17.92
C LYS A 85 -23.47 9.44 -17.51
N ILE A 86 -22.97 8.57 -16.62
CA ILE A 86 -21.58 8.62 -16.16
C ILE A 86 -20.71 7.84 -17.15
N PHE A 87 -19.74 8.55 -17.74
CA PHE A 87 -18.77 7.98 -18.67
C PHE A 87 -17.35 8.27 -18.19
N TYR A 88 -16.48 7.28 -18.32
CA TYR A 88 -15.04 7.45 -18.11
C TYR A 88 -14.31 7.06 -19.38
N ALA A 89 -13.62 8.03 -19.96
CA ALA A 89 -12.93 7.90 -21.23
C ALA A 89 -13.83 7.25 -22.29
N GLY A 90 -15.07 7.72 -22.42
CA GLY A 90 -16.07 7.30 -23.39
C GLY A 90 -16.77 5.97 -23.12
N VAL A 91 -16.55 5.31 -21.97
CA VAL A 91 -17.20 4.04 -21.60
C VAL A 91 -18.14 4.26 -20.43
N ASN A 92 -19.35 3.71 -20.52
CA ASN A 92 -20.35 3.86 -19.47
C ASN A 92 -19.91 3.14 -18.19
N ILE A 93 -20.16 3.76 -17.03
CA ILE A 93 -19.85 3.18 -15.72
C ILE A 93 -20.45 1.77 -15.54
N THR A 94 -21.65 1.54 -16.09
CA THR A 94 -22.35 0.25 -16.03
C THR A 94 -21.57 -0.83 -16.76
N ASP A 95 -21.05 -0.53 -17.95
CA ASP A 95 -20.27 -1.48 -18.76
C ASP A 95 -18.91 -1.78 -18.14
N ILE A 96 -18.32 -0.80 -17.44
CA ILE A 96 -17.06 -0.97 -16.72
C ILE A 96 -17.22 -1.99 -15.58
N PHE A 97 -18.27 -1.87 -14.77
CA PHE A 97 -18.48 -2.74 -13.59
C PHE A 97 -19.23 -4.05 -13.88
N ASN A 98 -20.04 -4.14 -14.93
CA ASN A 98 -20.74 -5.38 -15.30
C ASN A 98 -19.80 -6.57 -15.59
N LYS A 99 -18.50 -6.30 -15.79
CA LYS A 99 -17.46 -7.31 -16.00
C LYS A 99 -16.77 -7.75 -14.69
N ASN A 100 -17.25 -7.33 -13.52
CA ASN A 100 -16.78 -7.84 -12.24
C ASN A 100 -17.38 -9.23 -11.97
N LEU A 101 -16.59 -10.09 -11.34
CA LEU A 101 -17.00 -11.42 -10.89
C LEU A 101 -16.98 -11.49 -9.37
N TYR A 102 -18.04 -11.91 -8.71
CA TYR A 102 -18.05 -12.19 -7.28
C TYR A 102 -18.18 -13.70 -7.06
N HIS A 103 -17.18 -14.33 -6.44
CA HIS A 103 -17.10 -15.81 -6.29
C HIS A 103 -17.24 -16.60 -7.61
N GLY A 104 -16.76 -16.02 -8.72
CA GLY A 104 -16.81 -16.64 -10.05
C GLY A 104 -18.10 -16.40 -10.84
N GLU A 105 -19.08 -15.71 -10.26
CA GLU A 105 -20.32 -15.32 -10.94
C GLU A 105 -20.34 -13.82 -11.25
N ALA A 106 -21.05 -13.40 -12.30
CA ALA A 106 -21.17 -11.98 -12.64
C ALA A 106 -21.79 -11.19 -11.48
N GLU A 107 -21.18 -10.06 -11.11
CA GLU A 107 -21.70 -9.20 -10.07
C GLU A 107 -23.05 -8.59 -10.50
N THR A 108 -24.14 -8.90 -9.77
CA THR A 108 -25.48 -8.39 -10.08
C THR A 108 -25.80 -7.08 -9.35
N SER A 109 -24.80 -6.19 -9.21
CA SER A 109 -25.00 -4.91 -8.53
C SER A 109 -26.08 -4.09 -9.24
N LYS A 110 -27.04 -3.54 -8.48
CA LYS A 110 -28.08 -2.69 -9.07
C LYS A 110 -27.42 -1.41 -9.59
N THR A 111 -27.81 -0.93 -10.77
CA THR A 111 -27.24 0.28 -11.40
C THR A 111 -27.18 1.46 -10.43
N ASN A 112 -28.21 1.66 -9.62
CA ASN A 112 -28.27 2.73 -8.61
C ASN A 112 -27.31 2.58 -7.41
N SER A 113 -26.54 1.50 -7.35
CA SER A 113 -25.49 1.31 -6.35
C SER A 113 -24.09 1.59 -6.89
N MET A 114 -23.93 1.87 -8.19
CA MET A 114 -22.62 2.11 -8.81
C MET A 114 -22.05 3.49 -8.48
N ALA A 115 -22.90 4.47 -8.19
CA ALA A 115 -22.54 5.76 -7.63
C ALA A 115 -23.61 6.20 -6.61
N THR A 116 -23.18 6.72 -5.47
CA THR A 116 -24.02 7.18 -4.37
C THR A 116 -24.30 8.67 -4.46
N TYR A 117 -23.26 9.48 -4.69
CA TYR A 117 -23.35 10.93 -4.73
C TYR A 117 -22.62 11.51 -5.95
N CYS A 118 -23.02 12.69 -6.38
CA CYS A 118 -22.20 13.63 -7.13
C CYS A 118 -21.75 14.75 -6.19
N ALA A 119 -20.45 15.00 -6.09
CA ALA A 119 -19.85 16.00 -5.21
C ALA A 119 -19.40 17.21 -6.01
N LYS A 120 -19.68 18.41 -5.49
CA LYS A 120 -19.23 19.67 -6.10
C LYS A 120 -17.76 19.94 -5.88
N ASP A 121 -17.25 19.52 -4.72
CA ASP A 121 -15.87 19.77 -4.33
C ASP A 121 -15.25 18.50 -3.75
N VAL A 122 -14.08 18.15 -4.24
CA VAL A 122 -13.27 17.03 -3.77
C VAL A 122 -11.86 17.54 -3.58
N ARG A 123 -11.30 17.38 -2.39
CA ARG A 123 -9.96 17.89 -2.05
C ARG A 123 -9.14 16.84 -1.35
N PHE A 124 -7.89 16.73 -1.78
CA PHE A 124 -6.88 15.92 -1.14
C PHE A 124 -6.12 16.76 -0.10
N PRO A 125 -5.50 16.13 0.90
CA PRO A 125 -4.49 16.80 1.72
C PRO A 125 -3.40 17.43 0.84
N LYS A 126 -2.83 18.55 1.28
CA LYS A 126 -1.74 19.20 0.55
C LYS A 126 -0.57 18.25 0.32
N LYS A 127 0.09 18.36 -0.83
CA LYS A 127 1.29 17.57 -1.13
C LYS A 127 2.31 17.61 0.01
N GLY A 128 2.72 16.43 0.48
CA GLY A 128 3.67 16.28 1.59
C GLY A 128 3.07 16.53 2.97
N LYS A 129 1.74 16.68 3.10
CA LYS A 129 1.03 16.69 4.38
C LYS A 129 0.25 15.40 4.56
N ARG A 130 0.32 14.83 5.76
CA ARG A 130 -0.45 13.66 6.18
C ARG A 130 -1.44 14.08 7.25
N ILE A 131 -2.63 13.50 7.19
CA ILE A 131 -3.66 13.73 8.21
C ILE A 131 -4.05 12.36 8.74
N ILE A 132 -3.77 12.12 10.02
CA ILE A 132 -4.06 10.88 10.72
C ILE A 132 -5.22 11.11 11.67
N ILE A 133 -6.15 10.18 11.70
CA ILE A 133 -7.25 10.13 12.65
C ILE A 133 -7.11 8.86 13.45
N THR A 134 -7.08 8.97 14.77
CA THR A 134 -6.87 7.83 15.66
C THR A 134 -7.74 7.87 16.91
N VAL A 135 -8.14 6.69 17.38
CA VAL A 135 -8.69 6.47 18.73
C VAL A 135 -7.67 5.84 19.68
N ASP A 136 -6.48 5.53 19.18
CA ASP A 136 -5.35 5.05 19.98
C ASP A 136 -4.60 6.24 20.57
N SER A 137 -4.71 6.38 21.89
CA SER A 137 -4.03 7.44 22.64
C SER A 137 -2.51 7.30 22.61
N SER A 138 -2.00 6.09 22.39
CA SER A 138 -0.56 5.79 22.32
C SER A 138 0.05 5.92 20.93
N TYR A 139 -0.76 6.25 19.91
CA TYR A 139 -0.23 6.42 18.57
C TYR A 139 0.68 7.66 18.49
N GLU A 140 1.91 7.42 18.05
CA GLU A 140 2.95 8.42 17.81
C GLU A 140 3.28 8.49 16.31
N VAL A 141 3.79 9.64 15.87
CA VAL A 141 4.19 9.86 14.48
C VAL A 141 5.65 10.31 14.44
N GLU A 142 6.43 9.72 13.55
CA GLU A 142 7.86 10.06 13.43
C GLU A 142 8.07 11.45 12.79
N ASP A 143 7.25 11.83 11.80
CA ASP A 143 7.30 13.15 11.15
C ASP A 143 6.20 14.08 11.68
N GLU A 144 6.43 14.68 12.86
CA GLU A 144 5.53 15.65 13.48
C GLU A 144 5.36 16.95 12.66
N LYS A 145 6.31 17.29 11.78
CA LYS A 145 6.28 18.55 11.03
C LYS A 145 5.27 18.50 9.88
N ASN A 146 5.13 17.32 9.26
CA ASN A 146 4.27 17.13 8.10
C ASN A 146 3.02 16.32 8.39
N THR A 147 2.91 15.73 9.58
CA THR A 147 1.77 14.91 9.97
C THR A 147 0.91 15.63 11.00
N VAL A 148 -0.38 15.74 10.71
CA VAL A 148 -1.39 16.23 11.65
C VAL A 148 -2.15 15.04 12.22
N VAL A 149 -2.15 14.89 13.54
CA VAL A 149 -2.84 13.80 14.23
C VAL A 149 -4.08 14.32 14.95
N ILE A 150 -5.25 13.86 14.54
CA ILE A 150 -6.54 14.14 15.16
C ILE A 150 -6.95 12.94 16.02
N ARG A 151 -7.01 13.15 17.34
CA ARG A 151 -7.44 12.13 18.29
C ARG A 151 -8.94 12.23 18.55
N LEU A 152 -9.67 11.20 18.13
CA LEU A 152 -11.10 11.09 18.32
C LEU A 152 -11.38 10.29 19.59
N ASP A 153 -12.22 10.85 20.45
CA ASP A 153 -12.60 10.20 21.69
C ASP A 153 -13.88 9.37 21.47
N PHE A 154 -13.73 8.27 20.75
CA PHE A 154 -14.83 7.33 20.59
C PHE A 154 -14.94 6.47 21.85
N ASN A 155 -16.16 6.33 22.37
CA ASN A 155 -16.51 5.27 23.33
C ASN A 155 -16.33 3.84 22.75
N LYS A 156 -15.87 3.72 21.49
CA LYS A 156 -15.60 2.49 20.76
C LYS A 156 -14.10 2.43 20.48
N LYS A 157 -13.51 1.24 20.62
CA LYS A 157 -12.12 0.96 20.25
C LYS A 157 -11.85 1.01 18.73
N LYS A 158 -12.75 1.54 17.89
CA LYS A 158 -12.64 1.46 16.42
C LYS A 158 -13.31 2.68 15.77
N ILE A 159 -12.65 3.28 14.78
CA ILE A 159 -13.19 4.40 13.98
C ILE A 159 -14.25 3.90 13.00
N VAL A 160 -14.01 2.77 12.34
CA VAL A 160 -14.94 2.17 11.36
C VAL A 160 -15.27 0.71 11.71
N GLY A 161 -16.54 0.35 11.52
CA GLY A 161 -17.08 -0.98 11.79
C GLY A 161 -16.87 -1.98 10.66
N GLN A 162 -17.62 -3.08 10.66
CA GLN A 162 -17.66 -4.03 9.53
C GLN A 162 -18.26 -3.42 8.26
N SER A 163 -19.08 -2.39 8.40
CA SER A 163 -19.63 -1.59 7.30
C SER A 163 -18.61 -0.70 6.61
N MET A 164 -17.36 -0.65 7.09
CA MET A 164 -16.28 0.19 6.55
C MET A 164 -16.60 1.69 6.53
N ARG A 165 -17.59 2.11 7.31
CA ARG A 165 -18.03 3.51 7.41
C ARG A 165 -18.61 3.83 8.77
N THR A 166 -18.59 5.11 9.13
CA THR A 166 -19.16 5.67 10.35
C THR A 166 -19.83 7.00 10.07
N TYR A 167 -21.06 7.16 10.55
CA TYR A 167 -21.80 8.41 10.48
C TYR A 167 -21.60 9.20 11.77
N LEU A 168 -21.20 10.45 11.63
CA LEU A 168 -21.01 11.39 12.73
C LEU A 168 -22.10 12.45 12.63
N SER A 169 -23.06 12.39 13.54
CA SER A 169 -24.03 13.47 13.74
C SER A 169 -23.63 14.31 14.95
N GLU A 170 -23.94 15.61 14.90
CA GLU A 170 -23.75 16.52 16.03
C GLU A 170 -24.52 16.04 17.28
N GLU A 171 -25.72 15.46 17.09
CA GLU A 171 -26.57 14.97 18.19
C GLU A 171 -25.94 13.77 18.93
N LEU A 172 -25.40 12.79 18.20
CA LEU A 172 -24.87 11.57 18.80
C LEU A 172 -23.40 11.71 19.23
N TYR A 173 -22.64 12.57 18.56
CA TYR A 173 -21.19 12.68 18.72
C TYR A 173 -20.71 14.15 18.70
N PRO A 174 -21.22 15.06 19.55
CA PRO A 174 -21.00 16.50 19.43
C PRO A 174 -19.51 16.89 19.44
N SER A 175 -18.71 16.33 20.34
CA SER A 175 -17.28 16.64 20.44
C SER A 175 -16.46 16.10 19.26
N ILE A 176 -16.73 14.86 18.83
CA ILE A 176 -16.06 14.27 17.66
C ILE A 176 -16.46 15.04 16.40
N HIS A 177 -17.76 15.32 16.24
CA HIS A 177 -18.30 16.07 15.12
C HIS A 177 -17.62 17.44 14.99
N ALA A 178 -17.54 18.20 16.10
CA ALA A 178 -16.87 19.50 16.12
C ALA A 178 -15.38 19.40 15.72
N LYS A 179 -14.64 18.40 16.23
CA LYS A 179 -13.24 18.17 15.86
C LYS A 179 -13.06 17.87 14.38
N VAL A 180 -13.94 17.04 13.81
CA VAL A 180 -13.87 16.69 12.38
C VAL A 180 -14.31 17.88 11.52
N GLU A 181 -15.30 18.67 11.94
CA GLU A 181 -15.63 19.93 11.26
C GLU A 181 -14.45 20.90 11.24
N GLU A 182 -13.76 21.09 12.36
CA GLU A 182 -12.56 21.93 12.42
C GLU A 182 -11.46 21.45 11.46
N LEU A 183 -11.23 20.14 11.40
CA LEU A 183 -10.33 19.52 10.43
C LEU A 183 -10.72 19.84 8.98
N LEU A 184 -12.00 19.65 8.64
CA LEU A 184 -12.51 19.87 7.28
C LEU A 184 -12.48 21.35 6.88
N ALA A 185 -12.70 22.25 7.84
CA ALA A 185 -12.68 23.70 7.64
C ALA A 185 -11.26 24.28 7.55
N ASN A 186 -10.23 23.57 8.03
CA ASN A 186 -8.85 24.05 8.00
C ASN A 186 -8.25 24.02 6.59
N THR A 187 -8.41 25.12 5.85
CA THR A 187 -7.92 25.28 4.46
C THR A 187 -6.41 25.13 4.30
N SER A 188 -5.62 25.26 5.39
CA SER A 188 -4.17 25.07 5.30
C SER A 188 -3.77 23.61 5.03
N LEU A 189 -4.65 22.66 5.35
CA LEU A 189 -4.41 21.22 5.22
C LEU A 189 -4.78 20.65 3.85
N TRP A 190 -5.64 21.34 3.12
CA TRP A 190 -6.25 20.84 1.88
C TRP A 190 -5.71 21.58 0.66
N GLU A 191 -5.63 20.88 -0.48
CA GLU A 191 -5.37 21.53 -1.76
C GLU A 191 -6.44 22.60 -2.06
N GLU A 192 -6.04 23.67 -2.75
CA GLU A 192 -6.92 24.84 -2.96
C GLU A 192 -8.04 24.56 -3.97
N SER A 193 -7.79 23.63 -4.90
CA SER A 193 -8.71 23.24 -5.97
C SER A 193 -8.87 21.73 -6.04
N ASN A 194 -9.97 21.30 -6.64
CA ASN A 194 -10.18 19.91 -7.01
C ASN A 194 -9.12 19.46 -8.02
N ASN A 195 -8.31 18.49 -7.62
CA ASN A 195 -7.21 17.92 -8.40
C ASN A 195 -7.46 16.45 -8.75
N THR A 196 -8.71 15.98 -8.67
CA THR A 196 -9.09 14.65 -9.18
C THR A 196 -8.74 14.56 -10.67
N GLN A 197 -8.17 13.42 -11.05
CA GLN A 197 -7.72 13.23 -12.42
C GLN A 197 -8.92 12.87 -13.31
N LYS A 198 -8.94 13.42 -14.53
CA LYS A 198 -9.84 12.91 -15.57
C LYS A 198 -9.22 11.65 -16.14
N MET A 199 -10.01 10.60 -16.30
CA MET A 199 -9.53 9.40 -16.97
C MET A 199 -9.37 9.67 -18.45
N ILE A 200 -8.16 9.46 -18.96
CA ILE A 200 -7.86 9.57 -20.38
C ILE A 200 -7.45 8.16 -20.84
N SER A 201 -8.13 7.66 -21.86
CA SER A 201 -7.69 6.50 -22.63
C SER A 201 -7.66 6.86 -24.10
N ASP A 202 -6.53 6.62 -24.73
CA ASP A 202 -6.32 6.70 -26.18
C ASP A 202 -6.49 5.33 -26.85
N GLY A 203 -6.92 4.31 -26.11
CA GLY A 203 -6.98 2.92 -26.56
C GLY A 203 -5.60 2.26 -26.77
N SER A 204 -4.50 3.01 -26.61
CA SER A 204 -3.12 2.51 -26.73
C SER A 204 -2.64 1.81 -25.46
N TYR A 205 -3.31 2.06 -24.33
CA TYR A 205 -3.10 1.31 -23.09
C TYR A 205 -3.67 -0.11 -23.21
N THR A 206 -3.08 -0.90 -24.09
CA THR A 206 -2.95 -2.33 -23.89
C THR A 206 -1.98 -2.51 -22.73
N ARG A 207 -2.36 -3.27 -21.69
CA ARG A 207 -1.45 -3.65 -20.60
C ARG A 207 -0.39 -4.60 -21.18
N THR A 208 0.52 -4.08 -22.00
CA THR A 208 1.55 -4.85 -22.73
C THR A 208 2.65 -5.32 -21.80
N ASN A 209 2.71 -4.80 -20.58
CA ASN A 209 3.69 -5.14 -19.55
C ASN A 209 2.99 -5.58 -18.26
N ILE A 210 2.08 -6.56 -18.32
CA ILE A 210 1.67 -7.28 -17.10
C ILE A 210 2.89 -8.08 -16.65
N SER A 211 3.44 -7.74 -15.49
CA SER A 211 4.59 -8.47 -14.96
C SER A 211 4.21 -9.93 -14.65
N PHE A 212 5.15 -10.87 -14.78
CA PHE A 212 4.88 -12.27 -14.41
C PHE A 212 4.44 -12.39 -12.94
N LEU A 213 4.92 -11.50 -12.07
CA LEU A 213 4.53 -11.41 -10.66
C LEU A 213 3.03 -11.11 -10.50
N GLU A 214 2.50 -10.22 -11.33
CA GLU A 214 1.07 -9.91 -11.39
C GLU A 214 0.27 -11.08 -11.94
N ILE A 215 0.78 -11.77 -12.97
CA ILE A 215 0.12 -12.94 -13.57
C ILE A 215 -0.06 -14.05 -12.51
N ILE A 216 0.99 -14.34 -11.74
CA ILE A 216 0.96 -15.38 -10.70
C ILE A 216 0.41 -14.88 -9.35
N ARG A 217 0.11 -13.58 -9.22
CA ARG A 217 -0.39 -12.90 -8.02
C ARG A 217 0.54 -13.03 -6.80
N LYS A 218 1.83 -12.86 -7.01
CA LYS A 218 2.88 -13.00 -5.99
C LYS A 218 3.71 -11.73 -5.81
N GLU A 219 3.17 -10.58 -6.16
CA GLU A 219 3.83 -9.27 -6.09
C GLU A 219 4.27 -8.88 -4.68
N ASN A 220 3.61 -9.44 -3.66
CA ASN A 220 3.88 -9.18 -2.24
C ASN A 220 4.28 -10.45 -1.47
N ASP A 221 4.70 -11.49 -2.18
CA ASP A 221 5.12 -12.74 -1.57
C ASP A 221 6.61 -12.68 -1.22
N GLU A 222 6.92 -12.74 0.07
CA GLU A 222 8.28 -12.61 0.62
C GLU A 222 9.22 -13.68 0.04
N LEU A 223 8.72 -14.91 -0.12
CA LEU A 223 9.49 -16.02 -0.64
C LEU A 223 9.83 -15.80 -2.12
N ILE A 224 8.86 -15.40 -2.93
CA ILE A 224 9.09 -15.09 -4.35
C ILE A 224 10.07 -13.93 -4.51
N MET A 225 9.96 -12.87 -3.69
CA MET A 225 10.88 -11.75 -3.77
C MET A 225 12.31 -12.14 -3.34
N SER A 226 12.45 -12.95 -2.29
CA SER A 226 13.74 -13.52 -1.89
C SER A 226 14.33 -14.43 -2.98
N ASN A 227 13.50 -15.19 -3.72
CA ASN A 227 13.97 -15.96 -4.88
C ASN A 227 14.59 -15.04 -5.94
N LEU A 228 13.91 -13.92 -6.25
CA LEU A 228 14.33 -13.01 -7.31
C LEU A 228 15.58 -12.23 -6.92
N LEU A 229 15.65 -11.75 -5.67
CA LEU A 229 16.86 -11.10 -5.14
C LEU A 229 18.08 -12.02 -5.29
N ALA A 230 17.98 -13.28 -4.84
CA ALA A 230 19.07 -14.23 -4.99
C ALA A 230 19.41 -14.54 -6.45
N TYR A 231 18.40 -14.64 -7.31
CA TYR A 231 18.65 -14.82 -8.74
C TYR A 231 19.48 -13.68 -9.30
N TYR A 232 19.10 -12.42 -9.07
CA TYR A 232 19.82 -11.26 -9.63
C TYR A 232 21.15 -10.97 -8.95
N PHE A 233 21.30 -11.29 -7.66
CA PHE A 233 22.60 -11.27 -6.98
C PHE A 233 23.53 -12.33 -7.57
N ASN A 234 23.02 -13.52 -7.91
CA ASN A 234 23.81 -14.58 -8.54
C ASN A 234 24.00 -14.39 -10.06
N TYR A 235 23.14 -13.60 -10.71
CA TYR A 235 23.18 -13.33 -12.15
C TYR A 235 24.43 -12.52 -12.52
N ARG A 236 24.82 -11.55 -11.67
CA ARG A 236 26.02 -10.72 -11.81
C ARG A 236 26.69 -10.54 -10.46
N HIS A 237 27.67 -11.39 -10.17
CA HIS A 237 28.41 -11.37 -8.90
C HIS A 237 29.13 -10.03 -8.65
N ASP A 238 29.69 -9.43 -9.70
CA ASP A 238 30.38 -8.14 -9.62
C ASP A 238 29.42 -7.01 -9.21
N MET A 239 28.20 -7.07 -9.72
CA MET A 239 27.15 -6.15 -9.31
C MET A 239 26.64 -6.42 -7.90
N PHE A 240 26.65 -7.67 -7.44
CA PHE A 240 26.36 -7.95 -6.04
C PHE A 240 27.45 -7.41 -5.10
N VAL A 241 28.73 -7.54 -5.43
CA VAL A 241 29.82 -6.92 -4.65
C VAL A 241 29.62 -5.41 -4.57
N LYS A 242 29.29 -4.77 -5.71
CA LYS A 242 28.93 -3.34 -5.72
C LYS A 242 27.71 -3.02 -4.85
N PHE A 243 26.67 -3.87 -4.86
CA PHE A 243 25.50 -3.72 -3.98
C PHE A 243 25.88 -3.83 -2.50
N ALA A 244 26.74 -4.78 -2.15
CA ALA A 244 27.23 -4.96 -0.78
C ALA A 244 27.97 -3.71 -0.30
N GLU A 245 28.78 -3.09 -1.16
CA GLU A 245 29.48 -1.84 -0.83
C GLU A 245 28.52 -0.63 -0.76
N ASP A 246 27.77 -0.37 -1.82
CA ASP A 246 26.98 0.86 -1.98
C ASP A 246 25.74 0.91 -1.08
N VAL A 247 25.06 -0.23 -0.90
CA VAL A 247 23.77 -0.30 -0.19
C VAL A 247 23.96 -0.89 1.21
N LEU A 248 24.67 -2.02 1.31
CA LEU A 248 24.83 -2.69 2.60
C LEU A 248 25.92 -2.03 3.46
N GLY A 249 26.91 -1.38 2.83
CA GLY A 249 28.06 -0.78 3.52
C GLY A 249 29.10 -1.81 3.95
N VAL A 250 29.16 -2.96 3.25
CA VAL A 250 30.11 -4.04 3.51
C VAL A 250 31.23 -3.96 2.47
N HIS A 251 32.42 -3.62 2.94
CA HIS A 251 33.59 -3.45 2.08
C HIS A 251 34.44 -4.71 2.01
N GLY A 252 35.05 -4.96 0.85
CA GLY A 252 35.97 -6.09 0.67
C GLY A 252 35.28 -7.45 0.53
N PHE A 253 33.97 -7.45 0.25
CA PHE A 253 33.24 -8.67 -0.10
C PHE A 253 33.75 -9.21 -1.44
N GLU A 254 34.09 -10.49 -1.49
CA GLU A 254 34.74 -11.09 -2.65
C GLU A 254 33.72 -11.49 -3.73
N ASN A 255 34.15 -11.48 -4.99
CA ASN A 255 33.31 -11.87 -6.13
C ASN A 255 33.01 -13.37 -6.17
N SER A 256 33.73 -14.18 -5.38
CA SER A 256 33.50 -15.62 -5.24
C SER A 256 32.72 -15.89 -3.96
N PHE A 257 31.40 -15.92 -4.07
CA PHE A 257 30.51 -16.16 -2.94
C PHE A 257 29.43 -17.20 -3.27
N GLU A 258 28.77 -17.70 -2.24
CA GLU A 258 27.58 -18.53 -2.35
C GLU A 258 26.37 -17.84 -1.74
N ILE A 259 25.20 -18.08 -2.34
CA ILE A 259 23.89 -17.72 -1.78
C ILE A 259 23.16 -19.00 -1.43
N ILE A 260 22.86 -19.19 -0.15
CA ILE A 260 22.02 -20.28 0.35
C ILE A 260 20.69 -19.69 0.83
N ARG A 261 19.60 -20.34 0.44
CA ARG A 261 18.25 -19.90 0.78
C ARG A 261 17.50 -20.91 1.62
N GLU A 262 16.93 -20.44 2.71
CA GLU A 262 16.06 -21.15 3.68
C GLU A 262 16.68 -22.41 4.33
N SER A 263 17.73 -22.99 3.77
CA SER A 263 18.38 -24.21 4.25
C SER A 263 19.23 -23.96 5.49
N VAL A 264 19.71 -22.72 5.66
CA VAL A 264 20.43 -22.29 6.85
C VAL A 264 19.43 -21.71 7.85
N LYS A 265 18.89 -22.58 8.72
CA LYS A 265 17.98 -22.18 9.82
C LYS A 265 16.71 -21.41 9.40
N ASN A 266 16.30 -21.50 8.14
CA ASN A 266 15.19 -20.75 7.53
C ASN A 266 15.49 -19.26 7.31
N ILE A 267 16.77 -18.89 7.24
CA ILE A 267 17.18 -17.53 6.85
C ILE A 267 16.84 -17.34 5.36
N ASP A 268 16.18 -16.23 5.03
CA ASP A 268 15.72 -15.96 3.66
C ASP A 268 16.88 -15.94 2.66
N LEU A 269 17.94 -15.18 2.97
CA LEU A 269 19.20 -15.18 2.22
C LEU A 269 20.39 -15.25 3.18
N TRP A 270 21.15 -16.34 3.07
CA TRP A 270 22.47 -16.49 3.67
C TRP A 270 23.50 -16.37 2.55
N ILE A 271 24.33 -15.33 2.58
CA ILE A 271 25.33 -15.08 1.54
C ILE A 271 26.71 -15.10 2.20
N ARG A 272 27.67 -15.84 1.66
CA ARG A 272 29.02 -15.85 2.23
C ARG A 272 30.12 -15.96 1.18
N ASP A 273 31.22 -15.28 1.46
CA ASP A 273 32.51 -15.52 0.83
C ASP A 273 33.46 -16.19 1.85
N GLU A 274 34.78 -16.10 1.66
CA GLU A 274 35.76 -16.66 2.60
C GLU A 274 35.89 -15.87 3.92
N ARG A 275 35.45 -14.62 3.97
CA ARG A 275 35.73 -13.66 5.07
C ARG A 275 34.48 -13.10 5.74
N HIS A 276 33.34 -13.14 5.06
CA HIS A 276 32.12 -12.46 5.44
C HIS A 276 30.93 -13.42 5.37
N VAL A 277 29.99 -13.26 6.29
CA VAL A 277 28.63 -13.78 6.18
C VAL A 277 27.65 -12.61 6.18
N LEU A 278 26.74 -12.58 5.22
CA LEU A 278 25.60 -11.68 5.17
C LEU A 278 24.34 -12.48 5.47
N VAL A 279 23.63 -12.07 6.52
CA VAL A 279 22.35 -12.64 6.94
C VAL A 279 21.27 -11.63 6.60
N ILE A 280 20.40 -11.95 5.66
CA ILE A 280 19.33 -11.06 5.22
C ILE A 280 17.99 -11.74 5.49
N GLU A 281 17.15 -11.07 6.26
CA GLU A 281 15.73 -11.39 6.38
C GLU A 281 14.91 -10.44 5.52
N ASN A 282 13.96 -10.96 4.75
CA ASN A 282 13.11 -10.18 3.86
C ASN A 282 11.67 -10.11 4.41
N LYS A 283 11.16 -8.90 4.63
CA LYS A 283 9.82 -8.69 5.19
C LYS A 283 9.02 -7.70 4.38
N ILE A 284 7.92 -8.13 3.80
CA ILE A 284 7.01 -7.30 2.98
C ILE A 284 5.67 -7.07 3.68
N LYS A 285 5.08 -8.13 4.26
CA LYS A 285 3.75 -8.09 4.90
C LYS A 285 3.73 -8.76 6.25
N SER A 286 4.55 -9.79 6.47
CA SER A 286 4.54 -10.54 7.71
C SER A 286 5.32 -9.79 8.78
N GLY A 287 4.86 -9.90 10.03
CA GLY A 287 5.68 -9.56 11.19
C GLY A 287 6.73 -10.65 11.45
N PHE A 288 7.62 -10.42 12.41
CA PHE A 288 8.60 -11.42 12.82
C PHE A 288 7.94 -12.61 13.52
N ASN A 289 8.24 -13.83 13.06
CA ASN A 289 7.69 -15.05 13.66
C ASN A 289 8.45 -15.46 14.93
N GLY A 290 7.79 -16.32 15.72
CA GLY A 290 8.42 -17.03 16.84
C GLY A 290 8.69 -16.17 18.07
N LYS A 291 7.89 -15.13 18.32
CA LYS A 291 7.95 -14.37 19.58
C LYS A 291 7.71 -15.30 20.78
N THR A 292 8.71 -15.42 21.63
CA THR A 292 8.63 -16.14 22.92
C THR A 292 8.32 -15.17 24.06
N ASP A 293 7.91 -15.71 25.21
CA ASP A 293 7.53 -14.90 26.40
C ASP A 293 8.69 -14.02 26.93
N ASP A 294 9.94 -14.36 26.61
CA ASP A 294 11.15 -13.61 26.93
C ASP A 294 11.52 -12.55 25.87
N GLY A 295 10.67 -12.34 24.85
CA GLY A 295 10.84 -11.32 23.82
C GLY A 295 11.80 -11.71 22.69
N LYS A 296 12.34 -12.94 22.67
CA LYS A 296 13.14 -13.42 21.53
C LYS A 296 12.25 -13.73 20.33
N ASN A 297 12.86 -13.64 19.14
CA ASN A 297 12.20 -13.97 17.89
C ASN A 297 13.16 -14.70 16.93
N GLN A 298 12.70 -14.93 15.69
CA GLN A 298 13.51 -15.53 14.63
C GLN A 298 14.88 -14.85 14.38
N LEU A 299 15.00 -13.52 14.50
CA LEU A 299 16.27 -12.81 14.28
C LEU A 299 17.30 -13.13 15.37
N ASN A 300 16.86 -13.36 16.61
CA ASN A 300 17.73 -13.84 17.69
C ASN A 300 18.32 -15.21 17.34
N LYS A 301 17.48 -16.13 16.83
CA LYS A 301 17.92 -17.46 16.40
C LYS A 301 18.96 -17.37 15.29
N TYR A 302 18.78 -16.48 14.32
CA TYR A 302 19.72 -16.29 13.21
C TYR A 302 21.06 -15.74 13.70
N TYR A 303 21.02 -14.72 14.55
CA TYR A 303 22.22 -14.14 15.15
C TYR A 303 23.00 -15.16 15.98
N GLU A 304 22.35 -15.82 16.95
CA GLU A 304 23.00 -16.83 17.81
C GLU A 304 23.61 -17.98 16.98
N TYR A 305 22.95 -18.39 15.90
CA TYR A 305 23.48 -19.41 15.00
C TYR A 305 24.69 -18.90 14.20
N THR A 306 24.61 -17.69 13.65
CA THR A 306 25.65 -17.10 12.79
C THR A 306 26.92 -16.82 13.57
N GLU A 307 26.81 -16.24 14.77
CA GLU A 307 27.96 -15.98 15.65
C GLU A 307 28.72 -17.26 16.03
N ARG A 308 28.00 -18.37 16.24
CA ARG A 308 28.64 -19.68 16.44
C ARG A 308 29.31 -20.16 15.16
N TYR A 309 28.63 -20.04 14.02
CA TYR A 309 29.15 -20.48 12.72
C TYR A 309 30.45 -19.76 12.34
N ILE A 310 30.52 -18.42 12.46
CA ILE A 310 31.74 -17.67 12.12
C ILE A 310 32.91 -18.06 13.02
N LYS A 311 32.66 -18.30 14.31
CA LYS A 311 33.70 -18.74 15.26
C LYS A 311 34.22 -20.15 14.95
N GLU A 312 33.33 -21.06 14.59
CA GLU A 312 33.68 -22.45 14.27
C GLU A 312 34.42 -22.58 12.94
N ASN A 313 34.15 -21.68 11.98
CA ASN A 313 34.71 -21.74 10.63
C ASN A 313 35.81 -20.69 10.38
N GLY A 314 36.17 -19.87 11.38
CA GLY A 314 37.23 -18.87 11.27
C GLY A 314 36.91 -17.73 10.30
N ILE A 315 35.64 -17.37 10.16
CA ILE A 315 35.19 -16.26 9.30
C ILE A 315 35.37 -14.95 10.07
N ASN A 316 35.80 -13.89 9.37
CA ASN A 316 36.17 -12.63 9.99
C ASN A 316 34.96 -11.86 10.52
N GLU A 317 33.92 -11.68 9.70
CA GLU A 317 32.82 -10.77 10.01
C GLU A 317 31.46 -11.35 9.61
N ALA A 318 30.42 -11.00 10.37
CA ALA A 318 29.03 -11.24 10.03
C ALA A 318 28.24 -9.93 10.03
N HIS A 319 27.41 -9.74 9.01
CA HIS A 319 26.57 -8.57 8.84
C HIS A 319 25.10 -8.99 8.72
N TYR A 320 24.22 -8.24 9.36
CA TYR A 320 22.83 -8.62 9.54
C TYR A 320 21.92 -7.52 8.99
N PHE A 321 20.99 -7.89 8.11
CA PHE A 321 20.11 -6.96 7.42
C PHE A 321 18.66 -7.40 7.48
N VAL A 322 17.75 -6.44 7.52
CA VAL A 322 16.32 -6.68 7.27
C VAL A 322 15.90 -5.80 6.10
N PHE A 323 15.40 -6.43 5.04
CA PHE A 323 14.86 -5.74 3.88
C PHE A 323 13.38 -5.49 4.10
N VAL A 324 12.95 -4.23 4.02
CA VAL A 324 11.55 -3.83 4.30
C VAL A 324 11.01 -2.82 3.28
N PRO A 325 9.72 -2.88 2.92
CA PRO A 325 9.08 -1.83 2.15
C PRO A 325 9.13 -0.48 2.86
N ASN A 326 9.10 0.60 2.09
CA ASN A 326 9.10 1.97 2.61
C ASN A 326 7.83 2.33 3.41
N TYR A 327 6.79 1.49 3.33
CA TYR A 327 5.50 1.70 3.96
C TYR A 327 5.28 0.85 5.22
N ASN A 328 6.22 -0.05 5.53
CA ASN A 328 6.02 -1.02 6.59
C ASN A 328 6.53 -0.43 7.91
N ASP A 329 5.60 -0.01 8.78
CA ASP A 329 5.86 0.34 10.19
C ASP A 329 6.14 -0.95 11.00
N LEU A 330 7.12 -1.75 10.58
CA LEU A 330 7.62 -2.82 11.43
C LEU A 330 8.32 -2.16 12.61
N SER A 331 7.66 -2.12 13.78
CA SER A 331 8.32 -1.78 15.04
C SER A 331 9.42 -2.81 15.31
N ILE A 332 10.62 -2.47 14.81
CA ILE A 332 11.88 -3.15 15.12
C ILE A 332 12.41 -2.61 16.46
N ASP A 333 11.87 -1.47 16.91
CA ASP A 333 12.28 -0.82 18.16
C ASP A 333 12.04 -1.65 19.40
N ASP A 334 11.05 -2.55 19.38
CA ASP A 334 10.74 -3.48 20.46
C ASP A 334 11.59 -4.76 20.41
N LEU A 335 12.52 -4.90 19.46
CA LEU A 335 13.35 -6.08 19.33
C LEU A 335 14.65 -5.94 20.12
N MET A 336 14.90 -6.92 20.98
CA MET A 336 16.12 -7.06 21.80
C MET A 336 17.43 -7.03 21.01
N ILE A 337 17.36 -7.22 19.69
CA ILE A 337 18.48 -7.38 18.77
C ILE A 337 18.52 -6.27 17.68
N LYS A 338 17.69 -5.22 17.80
CA LYS A 338 17.62 -4.17 16.77
C LYS A 338 18.97 -3.54 16.42
N GLU A 339 19.82 -3.31 17.41
CA GLU A 339 21.14 -2.70 17.22
C GLU A 339 22.11 -3.57 16.42
N LYS A 340 21.79 -4.86 16.22
CA LYS A 340 22.62 -5.78 15.43
C LYS A 340 22.22 -5.81 13.95
N TYR A 341 20.98 -5.45 13.62
CA TYR A 341 20.46 -5.51 12.26
C TYR A 341 20.36 -4.12 11.66
N LYS A 342 20.89 -3.95 10.45
CA LYS A 342 20.68 -2.73 9.65
C LYS A 342 19.41 -2.89 8.81
N ILE A 343 18.54 -1.89 8.86
CA ILE A 343 17.35 -1.84 8.00
C ILE A 343 17.76 -1.28 6.66
N ILE A 344 17.37 -1.98 5.60
CA ILE A 344 17.53 -1.54 4.22
C ILE A 344 16.14 -1.45 3.62
N TYR A 345 15.77 -0.27 3.15
CA TYR A 345 14.49 -0.06 2.51
C TYR A 345 14.51 -0.53 1.07
N TYR A 346 13.37 -1.04 0.60
CA TYR A 346 13.23 -1.42 -0.82
C TYR A 346 13.48 -0.27 -1.78
N SER A 347 13.35 1.00 -1.36
CA SER A 347 13.76 2.15 -2.18
C SER A 347 15.25 2.13 -2.48
N GLU A 348 16.10 1.82 -1.49
CA GLU A 348 17.56 1.73 -1.68
C GLU A 348 17.90 0.57 -2.62
N ILE A 349 17.23 -0.57 -2.47
CA ILE A 349 17.40 -1.74 -3.34
C ILE A 349 16.93 -1.42 -4.77
N TYR A 350 15.77 -0.79 -4.91
CA TYR A 350 15.19 -0.38 -6.18
C TYR A 350 16.09 0.63 -6.91
N ASP A 351 16.57 1.65 -6.20
CA ASP A 351 17.44 2.69 -6.76
C ASP A 351 18.73 2.06 -7.32
N PHE A 352 19.34 1.13 -6.58
CA PHE A 352 20.51 0.40 -7.04
C PHE A 352 20.25 -0.35 -8.35
N PHE A 353 19.22 -1.18 -8.42
CA PHE A 353 18.92 -1.94 -9.64
C PHE A 353 18.49 -1.04 -10.79
N ARG A 354 17.77 0.05 -10.53
CA ARG A 354 17.37 1.03 -11.54
C ARG A 354 18.59 1.72 -12.15
N GLU A 355 19.51 2.19 -11.31
CA GLU A 355 20.70 2.93 -11.75
C GLU A 355 21.68 2.04 -12.50
N ASN A 356 21.72 0.76 -12.16
CA ASN A 356 22.55 -0.24 -12.82
C ASN A 356 21.77 -1.13 -13.80
N ALA A 357 20.58 -0.68 -14.25
CA ALA A 357 19.67 -1.49 -15.07
C ALA A 357 20.32 -2.04 -16.34
N ALA A 358 21.25 -1.29 -16.95
CA ALA A 358 21.98 -1.68 -18.15
C ALA A 358 22.68 -3.04 -18.02
N GLU A 359 23.12 -3.41 -16.81
CA GLU A 359 23.83 -4.66 -16.52
C GLU A 359 22.93 -5.91 -16.54
N TYR A 360 21.61 -5.70 -16.57
CA TYR A 360 20.60 -6.75 -16.47
C TYR A 360 19.64 -6.81 -17.67
N LEU A 361 19.75 -5.91 -18.64
CA LEU A 361 18.82 -5.82 -19.79
C LEU A 361 18.79 -7.08 -20.67
N ASN A 362 19.80 -7.94 -20.58
CA ASN A 362 19.82 -9.22 -21.29
C ASN A 362 18.85 -10.25 -20.68
N ASP A 363 18.42 -10.07 -19.43
CA ASP A 363 17.39 -10.91 -18.83
C ASP A 363 15.99 -10.36 -19.16
N LYS A 364 15.20 -11.17 -19.86
CA LYS A 364 13.85 -10.80 -20.32
C LYS A 364 12.85 -10.50 -19.19
N TYR A 365 13.13 -10.92 -17.94
CA TYR A 365 12.26 -10.72 -16.79
C TYR A 365 12.78 -9.65 -15.82
N PHE A 366 13.89 -8.97 -16.16
CA PHE A 366 14.45 -7.92 -15.30
C PHE A 366 13.48 -6.76 -15.10
N SER A 367 12.77 -6.33 -16.15
CA SER A 367 11.76 -5.28 -16.04
C SER A 367 10.66 -5.61 -15.03
N ASP A 368 10.26 -6.88 -14.97
CA ASP A 368 9.19 -7.37 -14.10
C ASP A 368 9.65 -7.42 -12.65
N PHE A 369 10.89 -7.86 -12.41
CA PHE A 369 11.51 -7.80 -11.10
C PHE A 369 11.67 -6.35 -10.61
N LEU A 370 12.19 -5.47 -11.47
CA LEU A 370 12.38 -4.06 -11.13
C LEU A 370 11.04 -3.37 -10.84
N CYS A 371 9.97 -3.73 -11.56
CA CYS A 371 8.62 -3.28 -11.26
C CYS A 371 8.12 -3.81 -9.91
N GLY A 372 8.42 -5.08 -9.58
CA GLY A 372 8.13 -5.68 -8.28
C GLY A 372 8.79 -4.90 -7.13
N LEU A 373 10.08 -4.56 -7.25
CA LEU A 373 10.80 -3.74 -6.29
C LEU A 373 10.18 -2.34 -6.14
N ARG A 374 9.90 -1.67 -7.27
CA ARG A 374 9.28 -0.33 -7.27
C ARG A 374 7.97 -0.31 -6.50
N ASN A 375 7.15 -1.35 -6.65
CA ASN A 375 5.85 -1.41 -5.96
C ASN A 375 6.02 -1.46 -4.43
N GLN A 376 7.14 -1.98 -3.92
CA GLN A 376 7.46 -2.00 -2.49
C GLN A 376 8.00 -0.66 -1.97
N THR A 377 8.28 0.31 -2.84
CA THR A 377 8.68 1.67 -2.44
C THR A 377 7.49 2.61 -2.27
N MET A 378 6.30 2.23 -2.75
CA MET A 378 5.09 3.06 -2.75
C MET A 378 4.34 2.90 -1.44
N THR A 379 3.72 3.96 -0.90
CA THR A 379 2.80 3.81 0.24
C THR A 379 1.67 2.83 -0.07
N TYR A 380 1.04 2.24 0.96
CA TYR A 380 -0.11 1.37 0.76
C TYR A 380 -1.23 2.04 -0.07
N SER A 381 -1.45 3.34 0.10
CA SER A 381 -2.40 4.11 -0.71
C SER A 381 -2.00 4.15 -2.16
N GLU A 382 -0.74 4.51 -2.43
CA GLU A 382 -0.23 4.69 -3.78
C GLU A 382 -0.23 3.36 -4.53
N LEU A 383 0.16 2.26 -3.87
CA LEU A 383 0.13 0.94 -4.46
C LEU A 383 -1.31 0.53 -4.81
N ARG A 384 -2.25 0.67 -3.88
CA ARG A 384 -3.65 0.28 -4.12
C ARG A 384 -4.33 1.19 -5.14
N PHE A 385 -4.05 2.49 -5.10
CA PHE A 385 -4.48 3.44 -6.11
C PHE A 385 -3.95 3.06 -7.50
N SER A 386 -2.65 2.77 -7.60
CA SER A 386 -2.00 2.33 -8.84
C SER A 386 -2.66 1.07 -9.41
N ILE A 387 -2.88 0.05 -8.57
CA ILE A 387 -3.56 -1.19 -8.96
C ILE A 387 -4.98 -0.91 -9.44
N MET A 388 -5.77 -0.15 -8.67
CA MET A 388 -7.16 0.16 -9.02
C MET A 388 -7.25 0.96 -10.31
N ARG A 389 -6.43 2.01 -10.46
CA ARG A 389 -6.37 2.82 -11.68
C ARG A 389 -6.02 1.98 -12.90
N SER A 390 -5.01 1.12 -12.77
CA SER A 390 -4.54 0.26 -13.88
C SER A 390 -5.63 -0.72 -14.33
N ARG A 391 -6.32 -1.37 -13.38
CA ARG A 391 -7.44 -2.26 -13.69
C ARG A 391 -8.66 -1.50 -14.22
N PHE A 392 -8.92 -0.28 -13.76
CA PHE A 392 -10.02 0.56 -14.27
C PHE A 392 -9.79 0.95 -15.73
N LEU A 393 -8.57 1.36 -16.08
CA LEU A 393 -8.15 1.57 -17.48
C LEU A 393 -8.31 0.31 -18.32
N GLU A 394 -7.94 -0.86 -17.78
CA GLU A 394 -8.08 -2.13 -18.48
C GLU A 394 -9.56 -2.41 -18.84
N LYS A 395 -10.49 -2.22 -17.90
CA LYS A 395 -11.92 -2.41 -18.14
C LYS A 395 -12.46 -1.43 -19.18
N ILE A 396 -12.00 -0.18 -19.16
CA ILE A 396 -12.31 0.85 -20.17
C ILE A 396 -11.81 0.44 -21.56
N ASN A 397 -10.65 -0.23 -21.66
CA ASN A 397 -10.02 -0.57 -22.93
C ASN A 397 -10.47 -1.90 -23.54
N GLN A 398 -11.15 -2.75 -22.77
CA GLN A 398 -11.77 -3.99 -23.26
C GLN A 398 -13.05 -3.71 -24.11
N ARG A 399 -13.05 -2.65 -24.91
CA ARG A 399 -14.17 -2.26 -25.79
C ARG A 399 -14.47 -3.30 -26.85
#